data_AF-A0A941MZX4-F1
#
_entry.id   AF-A0A941MZX4-F1
#
_cell.length_a   1.000
_cell.length_b   1.000
_cell.length_c   1.000
_cell.angle_alpha   90.00
_cell.angle_beta   90.00
_cell.angle_gamma   90.00
#
_symmetry.space_group_name_H-M   'P 1'
#
loop_
_entity.id
_entity.type
_entity.pdbx_description
1 polymer ?
#
loop_
_entity_poly.entity_id
_entity_poly.type
_entity_poly.pdbx_seq_one_letter_code
_entity_poly.pdbx_strand_id
1 'polypeptide(L)'
;MQTVVVVIVAEEGCLCGESFSEDEALTLVAVASEDPACWDDVVACWPRYRTPPVPEFADSLALERVDFVTARATLDRHESWVVIDLVHKRISTGPGMIPIGRDQGFAMVVDESGEQHCPLSVHLPPWWELFEQTDPSAVDRVRETPLAVRRVNREVLFGAPLIADLARRILDIAESAEWPASAASEPAGVPHEFTVRVHRDWLMTPRPELAGLMPRQMLHGAVRWLDLVVWGQRLRFDDGLEIVALPTSVSGYDEAPLGREEVVMYFDLCRELIDSGWKWCVEQGVAAQHISGRPWREHELVAFLTAVQEEWLTSPFEGGSSPQFIIECSRRRVPRGAGVAIAGMTEREAESHVIDCDCPLCHMMADGMFGTAFVGIDGHHLELDDEFAFSLCETREEWEQEQREFAQMSADIDRKQAERAARGETEPDPFASAWSGPNSDEPLPGDPQGHFQLAFLLTEVVGILQAAGAARADLQELNECFSAYRSCERAELPACGQQLAVQLETLAQRYPELVSRVADLQSRIDERIRSAADDNDLPF
;
A
#
# COMPACT_ATOMS: atom_id res chain seq x y z
N MET A 1 -30.60 12.07 -21.74
CA MET A 1 -29.95 11.33 -20.65
C MET A 1 -30.96 10.35 -20.11
N GLN A 2 -30.56 9.09 -19.97
CA GLN A 2 -31.39 8.07 -19.34
C GLN A 2 -31.46 8.41 -17.85
N THR A 3 -32.67 8.53 -17.30
CA THR A 3 -32.87 8.79 -15.88
C THR A 3 -32.85 7.47 -15.13
N VAL A 4 -32.13 7.44 -14.02
CA VAL A 4 -32.01 6.27 -13.15
C VAL A 4 -32.89 6.47 -11.92
N VAL A 5 -33.61 5.43 -11.52
CA VAL A 5 -34.26 5.40 -10.21
C VAL A 5 -33.30 4.86 -9.17
N VAL A 6 -33.13 5.58 -8.06
CA VAL A 6 -32.30 5.14 -6.95
C VAL A 6 -33.19 4.88 -5.74
N VAL A 7 -33.03 3.72 -5.12
CA VAL A 7 -33.64 3.37 -3.83
C VAL A 7 -32.54 3.00 -2.85
N ILE A 8 -32.57 3.59 -1.66
CA ILE A 8 -31.68 3.24 -0.55
C ILE A 8 -32.53 2.65 0.56
N VAL A 9 -32.25 1.41 0.94
CA VAL A 9 -32.92 0.72 2.05
C VAL A 9 -32.05 0.84 3.28
N ALA A 10 -32.58 1.46 4.33
CA ALA A 10 -31.94 1.65 5.62
C ALA A 10 -32.86 1.19 6.75
N GLU A 11 -32.36 1.08 7.98
CA GLU A 11 -33.17 0.65 9.14
C GLU A 11 -34.38 1.55 9.39
N GLU A 12 -34.26 2.85 9.11
CA GLU A 12 -35.31 3.84 9.33
C GLU A 12 -36.37 3.90 8.21
N GLY A 13 -36.20 3.14 7.13
CA GLY A 13 -37.08 3.15 5.96
C GLY A 13 -36.33 3.24 4.64
N CYS A 14 -37.06 3.57 3.57
CA CYS A 14 -36.50 3.69 2.23
C CYS A 14 -36.38 5.17 1.84
N LEU A 15 -35.28 5.51 1.18
CA LEU A 15 -35.13 6.75 0.40
C LEU A 15 -35.29 6.39 -1.07
N CYS A 16 -36.08 7.15 -1.82
CA CYS A 16 -36.32 6.90 -3.24
C CYS A 16 -36.24 8.21 -4.02
N GLY A 17 -35.63 8.18 -5.19
CA GLY A 17 -35.78 9.26 -6.17
C GLY A 17 -35.71 8.76 -7.60
N GLU A 18 -36.46 9.41 -8.48
CA GLU A 18 -36.82 8.87 -9.79
C GLU A 18 -36.05 9.50 -10.97
N SER A 19 -35.18 10.48 -10.70
CA SER A 19 -34.57 11.32 -11.74
C SER A 19 -33.07 11.55 -11.50
N PHE A 20 -32.32 10.49 -11.22
CA PHE A 20 -30.86 10.54 -11.09
C PHE A 20 -30.19 10.48 -12.46
N SER A 21 -29.05 11.13 -12.60
CA SER A 21 -28.10 10.80 -13.65
C SER A 21 -27.44 9.45 -13.37
N GLU A 22 -26.87 8.84 -14.41
CA GLU A 22 -26.07 7.62 -14.24
C GLU A 22 -24.85 7.87 -13.33
N ASP A 23 -24.22 9.05 -13.45
CA ASP A 23 -23.07 9.44 -12.65
C ASP A 23 -23.40 9.56 -11.15
N GLU A 24 -24.56 10.14 -10.82
CA GLU A 24 -25.03 10.24 -9.43
C GLU A 24 -25.33 8.85 -8.85
N ALA A 25 -25.97 7.98 -9.63
CA ALA A 25 -26.27 6.61 -9.22
C ALA A 25 -24.99 5.78 -9.02
N LEU A 26 -24.02 5.88 -9.93
CA LEU A 26 -22.72 5.22 -9.81
C LEU A 26 -21.92 5.75 -8.62
N THR A 27 -21.96 7.05 -8.36
CA THR A 27 -21.28 7.65 -7.20
C THR A 27 -21.86 7.10 -5.89
N LEU A 28 -23.19 6.97 -5.77
CA LEU A 28 -23.81 6.32 -4.61
C LEU A 28 -23.39 4.85 -4.44
N VAL A 29 -23.26 4.11 -5.55
CA VAL A 29 -22.73 2.74 -5.51
C VAL A 29 -21.26 2.73 -5.07
N ALA A 30 -20.45 3.66 -5.56
CA ALA A 30 -19.05 3.77 -5.16
C ALA A 30 -18.89 4.07 -3.67
N VAL A 31 -19.77 4.88 -3.07
CA VAL A 31 -19.79 5.11 -1.62
C VAL A 31 -20.01 3.82 -0.82
N ALA A 32 -20.69 2.81 -1.37
CA ALA A 32 -20.82 1.51 -0.72
C ALA A 32 -19.47 0.79 -0.53
N SER A 33 -18.44 1.19 -1.28
CA SER A 33 -17.06 0.71 -1.08
C SER A 33 -16.50 1.08 0.30
N GLU A 34 -17.13 2.01 1.03
CA GLU A 34 -16.75 2.35 2.41
C GLU A 34 -17.49 1.54 3.49
N ASP A 35 -18.37 0.61 3.09
CA ASP A 35 -19.24 -0.17 3.97
C ASP A 35 -20.21 0.65 4.86
N PRO A 36 -20.92 1.67 4.34
CA PRO A 36 -21.84 2.49 5.14
C PRO A 36 -22.97 1.62 5.75
N ALA A 37 -23.30 1.85 7.02
CA ALA A 37 -24.38 1.14 7.72
C ALA A 37 -25.72 1.89 7.64
N CYS A 38 -25.68 3.20 7.48
CA CYS A 38 -26.86 4.06 7.40
C CYS A 38 -26.67 5.20 6.38
N TRP A 39 -27.72 5.98 6.14
CA TRP A 39 -27.66 7.14 5.24
C TRP A 39 -26.65 8.20 5.72
N ASP A 40 -26.54 8.43 7.02
CA ASP A 40 -25.58 9.40 7.55
C ASP A 40 -24.13 9.01 7.23
N ASP A 41 -23.80 7.70 7.22
CA ASP A 41 -22.51 7.21 6.76
C ASP A 41 -22.30 7.47 5.27
N VAL A 42 -23.34 7.30 4.44
CA VAL A 42 -23.29 7.61 3.00
C VAL A 42 -22.99 9.10 2.80
N VAL A 43 -23.67 9.98 3.52
CA VAL A 43 -23.44 11.43 3.47
C VAL A 43 -22.01 11.76 3.92
N ALA A 44 -21.52 11.15 5.01
CA ALA A 44 -20.17 11.35 5.52
C ALA A 44 -19.09 10.90 4.53
N CYS A 45 -19.34 9.82 3.78
CA CYS A 45 -18.40 9.27 2.80
C CYS A 45 -18.49 9.94 1.42
N TRP A 46 -19.57 10.68 1.11
CA TRP A 46 -19.79 11.33 -0.18
C TRP A 46 -18.60 12.15 -0.70
N PRO A 47 -17.91 12.98 0.11
CA PRO A 47 -16.80 13.80 -0.38
C PRO A 47 -15.61 13.00 -0.93
N ARG A 48 -15.48 11.71 -0.54
CA ARG A 48 -14.43 10.80 -1.01
C ARG A 48 -14.66 10.32 -2.45
N TYR A 49 -15.90 10.34 -2.92
CA TYR A 49 -16.31 9.81 -4.23
C TYR A 49 -16.87 10.87 -5.17
N ARG A 50 -17.26 12.04 -4.65
CA ARG A 50 -17.79 13.13 -5.49
C ARG A 50 -16.81 13.49 -6.61
N THR A 51 -17.32 13.58 -7.82
CA THR A 51 -16.61 14.06 -9.01
C THR A 51 -17.28 15.35 -9.53
N PRO A 52 -16.65 16.11 -10.43
CA PRO A 52 -17.24 17.35 -10.94
C PRO A 52 -18.66 17.24 -11.53
N PRO A 53 -19.07 16.13 -12.18
CA PRO A 53 -20.44 15.97 -12.70
C PRO A 53 -21.55 15.82 -11.66
N VAL A 54 -21.23 15.50 -10.40
CA VAL A 54 -22.22 15.23 -9.35
C VAL A 54 -22.30 16.36 -8.32
N PRO A 55 -23.42 16.50 -7.58
CA PRO A 55 -23.56 17.55 -6.58
C PRO A 55 -22.49 17.51 -5.49
N GLU A 56 -22.13 18.69 -4.97
CA GLU A 56 -21.12 18.83 -3.91
C GLU A 56 -21.53 18.09 -2.62
N PHE A 57 -22.82 18.10 -2.30
CA PHE A 57 -23.37 17.52 -1.08
C PHE A 57 -24.41 16.45 -1.41
N ALA A 58 -24.36 15.31 -0.70
CA ALA A 58 -25.33 14.22 -0.84
C ALA A 58 -26.78 14.68 -0.54
N ASP A 59 -26.96 15.66 0.34
CA ASP A 59 -28.29 16.24 0.65
C ASP A 59 -28.93 16.98 -0.53
N SER A 60 -28.15 17.27 -1.58
CA SER A 60 -28.67 17.86 -2.82
C SER A 60 -29.28 16.83 -3.76
N LEU A 61 -29.12 15.53 -3.46
CA LEU A 61 -29.73 14.45 -4.23
C LEU A 61 -31.24 14.44 -3.96
N ALA A 62 -32.03 14.29 -5.02
CA ALA A 62 -33.50 14.33 -4.96
C ALA A 62 -34.09 13.02 -4.40
N LEU A 63 -33.76 12.71 -3.14
CA LEU A 63 -34.26 11.55 -2.39
C LEU A 63 -35.40 11.96 -1.47
N GLU A 64 -36.48 11.17 -1.49
CA GLU A 64 -37.62 11.33 -0.58
C GLU A 64 -37.81 10.06 0.25
N ARG A 65 -38.20 10.22 1.52
CA ARG A 65 -38.56 9.08 2.36
C ARG A 65 -39.88 8.47 1.88
N VAL A 66 -39.87 7.19 1.57
CA VAL A 66 -41.03 6.41 1.15
C VAL A 66 -41.07 5.06 1.88
N ASP A 67 -42.23 4.40 1.88
CA ASP A 67 -42.29 3.01 2.31
C ASP A 67 -41.75 2.05 1.23
N PHE A 68 -41.36 0.85 1.65
CA PHE A 68 -40.77 -0.15 0.76
C PHE A 68 -41.72 -0.54 -0.38
N VAL A 69 -43.04 -0.59 -0.12
CA VAL A 69 -44.05 -0.95 -1.13
C VAL A 69 -44.08 0.09 -2.25
N THR A 70 -44.02 1.36 -1.89
CA THR A 70 -43.99 2.48 -2.84
C THR A 70 -42.70 2.46 -3.65
N ALA A 71 -41.54 2.32 -2.98
CA ALA A 71 -40.25 2.18 -3.66
C ALA A 71 -40.26 1.01 -4.66
N ARG A 72 -40.74 -0.16 -4.22
CA ARG A 72 -40.86 -1.37 -5.05
C ARG A 72 -41.74 -1.15 -6.28
N ALA A 73 -42.89 -0.51 -6.11
CA ALA A 73 -43.78 -0.18 -7.21
C ALA A 73 -43.19 0.84 -8.19
N THR A 74 -42.29 1.72 -7.73
CA THR A 74 -41.51 2.61 -8.61
C THR A 74 -40.48 1.80 -9.42
N LEU A 75 -39.75 0.87 -8.80
CA LEU A 75 -38.81 0.00 -9.52
C LEU A 75 -39.48 -0.80 -10.65
N ASP A 76 -40.69 -1.34 -10.43
CA ASP A 76 -41.45 -2.09 -11.45
C ASP A 76 -41.82 -1.26 -12.71
N ARG A 77 -41.77 0.07 -12.62
CA ARG A 77 -42.11 0.98 -13.71
C ARG A 77 -40.90 1.40 -14.55
N HIS A 78 -39.68 1.01 -14.15
CA HIS A 78 -38.44 1.47 -14.76
C HIS A 78 -37.48 0.30 -15.05
N GLU A 79 -36.70 0.44 -16.12
CA GLU A 79 -35.66 -0.54 -16.48
C GLU A 79 -34.29 -0.15 -15.89
N SER A 80 -34.01 1.14 -15.78
CA SER A 80 -32.78 1.69 -15.19
C SER A 80 -33.00 2.07 -13.74
N TRP A 81 -32.52 1.24 -12.84
CA TRP A 81 -32.61 1.49 -11.42
C TRP A 81 -31.44 0.87 -10.65
N VAL A 82 -31.20 1.40 -9.45
CA VAL A 82 -30.25 0.90 -8.46
C VAL A 82 -30.96 0.83 -7.11
N VAL A 83 -30.77 -0.29 -6.42
CA VAL A 83 -31.13 -0.45 -5.01
C VAL A 83 -29.86 -0.66 -4.21
N ILE A 84 -29.63 0.16 -3.19
CA ILE A 84 -28.56 0.03 -2.22
C ILE A 84 -29.20 -0.31 -0.87
N ASP A 85 -29.12 -1.57 -0.48
CA ASP A 85 -29.61 -2.06 0.80
C ASP A 85 -28.46 -2.06 1.82
N LEU A 86 -28.46 -1.02 2.67
CA LEU A 86 -27.46 -0.82 3.72
C LEU A 86 -27.60 -1.82 4.86
N VAL A 87 -28.81 -2.35 5.08
CA VAL A 87 -29.12 -3.30 6.16
C VAL A 87 -28.59 -4.68 5.82
N HIS A 88 -28.84 -5.15 4.60
CA HIS A 88 -28.42 -6.47 4.13
C HIS A 88 -27.10 -6.46 3.35
N LYS A 89 -26.48 -5.27 3.20
CA LYS A 89 -25.23 -5.04 2.47
C LYS A 89 -25.32 -5.62 1.06
N ARG A 90 -26.26 -5.07 0.28
CA ARG A 90 -26.56 -5.56 -1.07
C ARG A 90 -26.75 -4.40 -2.02
N ILE A 91 -26.24 -4.57 -3.22
CA ILE A 91 -26.54 -3.71 -4.36
C ILE A 91 -27.28 -4.55 -5.40
N SER A 92 -28.35 -3.99 -5.94
CA SER A 92 -29.10 -4.59 -7.04
C SER A 92 -29.31 -3.55 -8.14
N THR A 93 -29.07 -3.92 -9.39
CA THR A 93 -29.26 -3.03 -10.54
C THR A 93 -30.27 -3.62 -11.51
N GLY A 94 -31.03 -2.72 -12.15
CA GLY A 94 -31.98 -3.06 -13.21
C GLY A 94 -31.30 -3.35 -14.55
N PRO A 95 -32.01 -3.98 -15.50
CA PRO A 95 -31.45 -4.36 -16.80
C PRO A 95 -31.01 -3.17 -17.66
N GLY A 96 -31.55 -1.98 -17.40
CA GLY A 96 -31.18 -0.75 -18.08
C GLY A 96 -29.95 -0.04 -17.51
N MET A 97 -29.26 -0.62 -16.52
CA MET A 97 -27.98 -0.12 -15.99
C MET A 97 -26.80 -0.82 -16.65
N ILE A 98 -25.69 -0.10 -16.79
CA ILE A 98 -24.41 -0.73 -17.12
C ILE A 98 -23.99 -1.71 -16.02
N PRO A 99 -23.29 -2.80 -16.36
CA PRO A 99 -22.60 -3.61 -15.36
C PRO A 99 -21.59 -2.75 -14.61
N ILE A 100 -21.71 -2.75 -13.29
CA ILE A 100 -20.83 -2.05 -12.36
C ILE A 100 -19.64 -2.94 -11.99
N GLY A 101 -19.88 -4.22 -11.70
CA GLY A 101 -18.87 -5.12 -11.16
C GLY A 101 -18.44 -4.77 -9.72
N ARG A 102 -17.63 -5.65 -9.11
CA ARG A 102 -17.20 -5.51 -7.71
C ARG A 102 -16.00 -4.58 -7.53
N ASP A 103 -15.08 -4.66 -8.48
CA ASP A 103 -13.76 -4.02 -8.47
C ASP A 103 -13.54 -3.35 -9.83
N GLN A 104 -14.12 -2.17 -10.02
CA GLN A 104 -14.20 -1.51 -11.33
C GLN A 104 -13.94 -0.01 -11.21
N GLY A 105 -13.18 0.54 -12.16
CA GLY A 105 -13.01 1.98 -12.34
C GLY A 105 -13.90 2.51 -13.47
N PHE A 106 -14.44 3.70 -13.28
CA PHE A 106 -15.25 4.44 -14.25
C PHE A 106 -14.63 5.81 -14.52
N ALA A 107 -14.60 6.22 -15.79
CA ALA A 107 -14.23 7.57 -16.16
C ALA A 107 -15.49 8.45 -16.12
N MET A 108 -15.51 9.45 -15.23
CA MET A 108 -16.67 10.31 -15.05
C MET A 108 -16.66 11.50 -15.99
N VAL A 109 -15.49 11.84 -16.55
CA VAL A 109 -15.33 12.91 -17.52
C VAL A 109 -14.45 12.39 -18.66
N VAL A 110 -14.82 12.71 -19.89
CA VAL A 110 -13.96 12.52 -21.07
C VAL A 110 -13.75 13.91 -21.67
N ASP A 111 -12.50 14.33 -21.79
CA ASP A 111 -12.16 15.64 -22.32
C ASP A 111 -12.34 15.70 -23.86
N GLU A 112 -12.01 16.85 -24.46
CA GLU A 112 -12.09 17.03 -25.92
C GLU A 112 -11.07 16.18 -26.69
N SER A 113 -9.99 15.74 -26.03
CA SER A 113 -8.95 14.89 -26.62
C SER A 113 -9.28 13.39 -26.55
N GLY A 114 -10.33 13.03 -25.80
CA GLY A 114 -10.73 11.65 -25.54
C GLY A 114 -10.03 11.04 -24.33
N GLU A 115 -9.29 11.84 -23.57
CA GLU A 115 -8.65 11.44 -22.32
C GLU A 115 -9.70 11.30 -21.20
N GLN A 116 -9.56 10.24 -20.43
CA GLN A 116 -10.48 9.88 -19.35
C GLN A 116 -10.00 10.49 -18.03
N HIS A 117 -10.89 11.22 -17.37
CA HIS A 117 -10.63 11.91 -16.12
C HIS A 117 -11.65 11.54 -15.04
N CYS A 118 -11.33 11.95 -13.82
CA CYS A 118 -12.12 11.79 -12.60
C CYS A 118 -12.49 10.34 -12.34
N PRO A 119 -11.49 9.45 -12.11
CA PRO A 119 -11.74 8.04 -11.92
C PRO A 119 -12.61 7.81 -10.68
N LEU A 120 -13.79 7.23 -10.89
CA LEU A 120 -14.65 6.72 -9.83
C LEU A 120 -14.37 5.23 -9.67
N SER A 121 -13.81 4.85 -8.52
CA SER A 121 -13.46 3.46 -8.23
C SER A 121 -14.51 2.81 -7.33
N VAL A 122 -15.06 1.67 -7.75
CA VAL A 122 -16.00 0.84 -7.00
C VAL A 122 -15.27 -0.42 -6.53
N HIS A 123 -15.19 -0.61 -5.21
CA HIS A 123 -14.53 -1.72 -4.54
C HIS A 123 -15.39 -2.23 -3.39
N LEU A 124 -16.31 -3.14 -3.67
CA LEU A 124 -17.30 -3.57 -2.67
C LEU A 124 -16.69 -4.53 -1.63
N PRO A 125 -16.90 -4.30 -0.32
CA PRO A 125 -16.35 -5.14 0.74
C PRO A 125 -16.83 -6.59 0.59
N PRO A 126 -16.05 -7.64 0.93
CA PRO A 126 -16.36 -9.04 0.62
C PRO A 126 -17.74 -9.56 1.07
N TRP A 127 -18.33 -8.97 2.10
CA TRP A 127 -19.66 -9.34 2.59
C TRP A 127 -20.82 -8.71 1.82
N TRP A 128 -20.56 -7.75 0.93
CA TRP A 128 -21.59 -7.16 0.08
C TRP A 128 -22.01 -8.11 -1.05
N GLU A 129 -23.30 -8.23 -1.28
CA GLU A 129 -23.85 -8.92 -2.45
C GLU A 129 -24.07 -7.92 -3.59
N LEU A 130 -23.75 -8.33 -4.82
CA LEU A 130 -23.98 -7.53 -6.02
C LEU A 130 -24.82 -8.36 -6.99
N PHE A 131 -26.01 -7.85 -7.33
CA PHE A 131 -26.93 -8.46 -8.29
C PHE A 131 -27.17 -7.51 -9.45
N GLU A 132 -26.60 -7.83 -10.60
CA GLU A 132 -26.59 -6.90 -11.73
C GLU A 132 -27.61 -7.27 -12.77
N GLN A 133 -28.22 -6.26 -13.39
CA GLN A 133 -29.12 -6.41 -14.53
C GLN A 133 -30.28 -7.39 -14.24
N THR A 134 -30.85 -7.26 -13.05
CA THR A 134 -31.89 -8.16 -12.53
C THR A 134 -33.29 -7.58 -12.68
N ASP A 135 -34.29 -8.45 -12.64
CA ASP A 135 -35.68 -8.03 -12.51
C ASP A 135 -35.92 -7.44 -11.10
N PRO A 136 -36.79 -6.43 -10.94
CA PRO A 136 -37.06 -5.81 -9.64
C PRO A 136 -37.46 -6.80 -8.52
N SER A 137 -38.02 -7.97 -8.85
CA SER A 137 -38.32 -9.03 -7.87
C SER A 137 -37.09 -9.61 -7.18
N ALA A 138 -35.89 -9.39 -7.70
CA ALA A 138 -34.64 -9.77 -7.05
C ALA A 138 -34.40 -8.99 -5.74
N VAL A 139 -34.93 -7.77 -5.62
CA VAL A 139 -34.81 -6.91 -4.43
C VAL A 139 -35.51 -7.53 -3.22
N ASP A 140 -36.59 -8.27 -3.46
CA ASP A 140 -37.39 -8.92 -2.42
C ASP A 140 -36.75 -10.22 -1.89
N ARG A 141 -35.63 -10.68 -2.49
CA ARG A 141 -35.00 -11.95 -2.11
C ARG A 141 -34.37 -11.83 -0.73
N VAL A 142 -34.63 -12.82 0.12
CA VAL A 142 -33.91 -12.93 1.39
C VAL A 142 -32.46 -13.32 1.10
N ARG A 143 -31.54 -12.77 1.88
CA ARG A 143 -30.12 -13.16 1.83
C ARG A 143 -29.97 -14.65 2.13
N GLU A 144 -29.31 -15.39 1.23
CA GLU A 144 -29.08 -16.83 1.39
C GLU A 144 -27.91 -17.13 2.33
N THR A 145 -26.91 -16.23 2.34
CA THR A 145 -25.75 -16.33 3.22
C THR A 145 -25.92 -15.41 4.43
N PRO A 146 -25.54 -15.83 5.65
CA PRO A 146 -25.50 -14.91 6.78
C PRO A 146 -24.58 -13.73 6.48
N LEU A 147 -25.00 -12.52 6.85
CA LEU A 147 -24.16 -11.34 6.77
C LEU A 147 -23.01 -11.49 7.79
N ALA A 148 -21.79 -11.66 7.29
CA ALA A 148 -20.59 -11.87 8.10
C ALA A 148 -19.62 -10.69 7.92
N VAL A 149 -19.98 -9.53 8.48
CA VAL A 149 -19.09 -8.37 8.52
C VAL A 149 -17.89 -8.72 9.41
N ARG A 150 -16.67 -8.58 8.87
CA ARG A 150 -15.45 -8.78 9.63
C ARG A 150 -15.26 -7.61 10.60
N ARG A 151 -15.01 -7.92 11.87
CA ARG A 151 -14.78 -6.94 12.92
C ARG A 151 -13.52 -7.28 13.69
N VAL A 152 -12.85 -6.24 14.16
CA VAL A 152 -11.58 -6.32 14.88
C VAL A 152 -11.77 -5.76 16.28
N ASN A 153 -11.16 -6.42 17.26
CA ASN A 153 -11.06 -5.89 18.61
C ASN A 153 -9.66 -5.34 18.86
N ARG A 154 -9.46 -4.05 18.55
CA ARG A 154 -8.17 -3.36 18.72
C ARG A 154 -7.76 -3.23 20.19
N GLU A 155 -8.71 -3.17 21.13
CA GLU A 155 -8.40 -3.14 22.57
C GLU A 155 -7.72 -4.43 23.04
N VAL A 156 -8.06 -5.57 22.43
CA VAL A 156 -7.38 -6.84 22.71
C VAL A 156 -6.08 -6.96 21.94
N LEU A 157 -6.08 -6.61 20.65
CA LEU A 157 -4.89 -6.74 19.81
C LEU A 157 -3.79 -5.78 20.26
N PHE A 158 -4.07 -4.50 20.46
CA PHE A 158 -3.08 -3.48 20.81
C PHE A 158 -3.06 -3.14 22.31
N GLY A 159 -4.01 -3.62 23.11
CA GLY A 159 -4.12 -3.17 24.51
C GLY A 159 -3.51 -4.13 25.54
N ALA A 160 -4.01 -3.99 26.77
CA ALA A 160 -3.54 -4.75 27.92
C ALA A 160 -3.55 -6.28 27.75
N PRO A 161 -4.54 -6.91 27.05
CA PRO A 161 -4.53 -8.36 26.85
C PRO A 161 -3.31 -8.88 26.09
N LEU A 162 -2.87 -8.17 25.04
CA LEU A 162 -1.62 -8.49 24.31
C LEU A 162 -0.44 -8.42 25.27
N ILE A 163 -0.25 -7.27 25.91
CA ILE A 163 0.93 -6.99 26.74
C ILE A 163 1.04 -8.00 27.89
N ALA A 164 -0.06 -8.29 28.58
CA ALA A 164 -0.09 -9.26 29.67
C ALA A 164 0.22 -10.68 29.18
N ASP A 165 -0.21 -11.05 27.97
CA ASP A 165 0.09 -12.38 27.42
C ASP A 165 1.54 -12.52 27.00
N LEU A 166 2.08 -11.52 26.29
CA LEU A 166 3.49 -11.50 25.90
C LEU A 166 4.39 -11.54 27.15
N ALA A 167 4.13 -10.68 28.15
CA ALA A 167 4.90 -10.66 29.40
C ALA A 167 4.95 -12.05 30.07
N ARG A 168 3.80 -12.73 30.16
CA ARG A 168 3.72 -14.06 30.76
C ARG A 168 4.53 -15.09 29.98
N ARG A 169 4.40 -15.14 28.65
CA ARG A 169 5.13 -16.08 27.79
C ARG A 169 6.63 -15.84 27.79
N ILE A 170 7.02 -14.57 27.80
CA ILE A 170 8.42 -14.14 27.92
C ILE A 170 8.99 -14.67 29.23
N LEU A 171 8.33 -14.42 30.36
CA LEU A 171 8.77 -14.93 31.66
C LEU A 171 8.80 -16.46 31.72
N ASP A 172 7.79 -17.14 31.16
CA ASP A 172 7.77 -18.61 31.11
C ASP A 172 9.01 -19.19 30.41
N ILE A 173 9.45 -18.57 29.31
CA ILE A 173 10.65 -18.97 28.59
C ILE A 173 11.92 -18.59 29.36
N ALA A 174 12.01 -17.36 29.87
CA ALA A 174 13.18 -16.87 30.60
C ALA A 174 13.44 -17.62 31.92
N GLU A 175 12.38 -18.14 32.55
CA GLU A 175 12.45 -18.98 33.75
C GLU A 175 12.67 -20.47 33.43
N SER A 176 12.59 -20.86 32.15
CA SER A 176 12.78 -22.24 31.72
C SER A 176 14.25 -22.67 31.73
N ALA A 177 14.48 -23.99 31.74
CA ALA A 177 15.82 -24.55 31.62
C ALA A 177 16.44 -24.36 30.22
N GLU A 178 15.62 -24.04 29.20
CA GLU A 178 16.08 -23.84 27.81
C GLU A 178 16.87 -22.54 27.66
N TRP A 179 16.48 -21.48 28.38
CA TRP A 179 17.09 -20.15 28.31
C TRP A 179 18.59 -20.11 28.64
N PRO A 180 19.06 -20.61 29.80
CA PRO A 180 20.49 -20.60 30.10
C PRO A 180 21.29 -21.56 29.21
N ALA A 181 20.65 -22.56 28.61
CA ALA A 181 21.31 -23.51 27.72
C ALA A 181 21.61 -22.93 26.33
N SER A 182 20.90 -21.87 25.92
CA SER A 182 20.95 -21.33 24.56
C SER A 182 21.83 -20.08 24.39
N ALA A 183 22.69 -19.76 25.39
CA ALA A 183 23.45 -18.51 25.46
C ALA A 183 22.60 -17.22 25.49
N ALA A 184 21.29 -17.33 25.72
CA ALA A 184 20.33 -16.20 25.79
C ALA A 184 20.52 -15.28 27.01
N SER A 185 21.46 -15.59 27.91
CA SER A 185 21.77 -14.76 29.06
C SER A 185 22.55 -13.48 28.72
N GLU A 186 22.97 -13.30 27.47
CA GLU A 186 23.62 -12.08 26.98
C GLU A 186 22.67 -11.25 26.10
N PRO A 187 22.71 -9.90 26.15
CA PRO A 187 21.79 -9.04 25.41
C PRO A 187 21.78 -9.24 23.88
N ALA A 188 22.89 -9.70 23.30
CA ALA A 188 23.02 -9.96 21.86
C ALA A 188 22.78 -11.44 21.47
N GLY A 189 22.45 -12.30 22.43
CA GLY A 189 22.49 -13.76 22.29
C GLY A 189 21.14 -14.47 22.38
N VAL A 190 20.01 -13.75 22.44
CA VAL A 190 18.69 -14.39 22.55
C VAL A 190 18.35 -15.11 21.24
N PRO A 191 18.08 -16.43 21.26
CA PRO A 191 17.74 -17.17 20.06
C PRO A 191 16.48 -16.64 19.38
N HIS A 192 16.57 -16.36 18.09
CA HIS A 192 15.45 -15.94 17.23
C HIS A 192 14.23 -16.88 17.35
N GLU A 193 14.46 -18.18 17.54
CA GLU A 193 13.43 -19.19 17.74
C GLU A 193 12.50 -18.92 18.93
N PHE A 194 13.01 -18.27 20.00
CA PHE A 194 12.17 -17.91 21.16
C PHE A 194 11.23 -16.77 20.83
N THR A 195 11.70 -15.77 20.07
CA THR A 195 10.87 -14.67 19.58
C THR A 195 9.76 -15.19 18.67
N VAL A 196 10.12 -16.05 17.71
CA VAL A 196 9.15 -16.73 16.83
C VAL A 196 8.12 -17.50 17.64
N ARG A 197 8.55 -18.32 18.61
CA ARG A 197 7.65 -19.10 19.47
C ARG A 197 6.65 -18.23 20.22
N VAL A 198 7.10 -17.18 20.92
CA VAL A 198 6.21 -16.28 21.67
C VAL A 198 5.18 -15.64 20.76
N HIS A 199 5.64 -15.07 19.64
CA HIS A 199 4.77 -14.35 18.72
C HIS A 199 3.75 -15.28 18.06
N ARG A 200 4.19 -16.41 17.52
CA ARG A 200 3.30 -17.41 16.93
C ARG A 200 2.26 -17.87 17.93
N ASP A 201 2.68 -18.22 19.14
CA ASP A 201 1.76 -18.78 20.11
C ASP A 201 0.73 -17.74 20.54
N TRP A 202 1.07 -16.45 20.60
CA TRP A 202 0.07 -15.39 20.76
C TRP A 202 -0.94 -15.39 19.59
N LEU A 203 -0.45 -15.32 18.35
CA LEU A 203 -1.31 -15.21 17.16
C LEU A 203 -2.21 -16.43 16.93
N MET A 204 -1.75 -17.61 17.33
CA MET A 204 -2.40 -18.91 17.04
C MET A 204 -3.10 -19.52 18.26
N THR A 205 -3.15 -18.83 19.41
CA THR A 205 -3.90 -19.30 20.58
C THR A 205 -5.29 -18.64 20.64
N PRO A 206 -6.39 -19.42 20.62
CA PRO A 206 -7.74 -18.92 20.86
C PRO A 206 -7.87 -18.10 22.15
N ARG A 207 -8.56 -16.96 22.08
CA ARG A 207 -8.73 -16.02 23.20
C ARG A 207 -10.18 -15.93 23.66
N PRO A 208 -10.49 -16.13 24.94
CA PRO A 208 -11.83 -15.87 25.48
C PRO A 208 -12.32 -14.44 25.22
N GLU A 209 -11.42 -13.46 25.26
CA GLU A 209 -11.69 -12.05 24.99
C GLU A 209 -12.10 -11.80 23.52
N LEU A 210 -11.76 -12.72 22.63
CA LEU A 210 -12.13 -12.73 21.21
C LEU A 210 -13.19 -13.80 20.90
N ALA A 211 -14.01 -14.19 21.89
CA ALA A 211 -15.03 -15.22 21.75
C ALA A 211 -14.50 -16.59 21.25
N GLY A 212 -13.25 -16.92 21.61
CA GLY A 212 -12.58 -18.15 21.20
C GLY A 212 -11.90 -18.08 19.83
N LEU A 213 -11.86 -16.92 19.20
CA LEU A 213 -11.07 -16.70 17.98
C LEU A 213 -9.59 -16.47 18.31
N MET A 214 -8.73 -16.77 17.36
CA MET A 214 -7.30 -16.49 17.42
C MET A 214 -7.04 -15.02 17.02
N PRO A 215 -6.05 -14.32 17.61
CA PRO A 215 -5.69 -12.97 17.19
C PRO A 215 -5.43 -12.86 15.69
N ARG A 216 -4.76 -13.86 15.08
CA ARG A 216 -4.55 -13.92 13.62
C ARG A 216 -5.85 -13.83 12.83
N GLN A 217 -6.93 -14.46 13.28
CA GLN A 217 -8.22 -14.42 12.57
C GLN A 217 -8.85 -13.03 12.56
N MET A 218 -8.41 -12.13 13.45
CA MET A 218 -8.81 -10.73 13.46
C MET A 218 -7.97 -9.88 12.50
N LEU A 219 -6.75 -10.32 12.15
CA LEU A 219 -5.84 -9.56 11.31
C LEU A 219 -6.23 -9.54 9.83
N HIS A 220 -6.92 -10.59 9.37
CA HIS A 220 -7.24 -10.79 7.96
C HIS A 220 -8.77 -10.72 7.71
N GLY A 221 -9.16 -10.84 6.43
CA GLY A 221 -10.57 -10.89 6.02
C GLY A 221 -11.03 -9.70 5.18
N ALA A 222 -10.23 -8.64 5.09
CA ALA A 222 -10.56 -7.48 4.26
C ALA A 222 -9.34 -6.69 3.73
N VAL A 223 -8.12 -7.19 3.97
CA VAL A 223 -6.86 -6.51 3.61
C VAL A 223 -6.84 -6.09 2.13
N ARG A 224 -7.11 -7.04 1.22
CA ARG A 224 -7.12 -6.78 -0.23
C ARG A 224 -8.18 -5.74 -0.64
N TRP A 225 -9.36 -5.77 -0.01
CA TRP A 225 -10.39 -4.76 -0.30
C TRP A 225 -9.95 -3.38 0.15
N LEU A 226 -9.38 -3.25 1.35
CA LEU A 226 -8.87 -1.98 1.86
C LEU A 226 -7.72 -1.44 0.99
N ASP A 227 -6.82 -2.31 0.51
CA ASP A 227 -5.76 -1.91 -0.43
C ASP A 227 -6.35 -1.28 -1.71
N LEU A 228 -7.44 -1.85 -2.24
CA LEU A 228 -8.13 -1.30 -3.41
C LEU A 228 -8.85 0.03 -3.11
N VAL A 229 -9.47 0.18 -1.94
CA VAL A 229 -10.09 1.45 -1.53
C VAL A 229 -9.03 2.56 -1.38
N VAL A 230 -7.89 2.25 -0.76
CA VAL A 230 -6.75 3.16 -0.65
C VAL A 230 -6.20 3.52 -2.04
N TRP A 231 -6.07 2.54 -2.92
CA TRP A 231 -5.66 2.75 -4.31
C TRP A 231 -6.63 3.68 -5.07
N GLY A 232 -7.94 3.56 -4.86
CA GLY A 232 -8.94 4.46 -5.43
C GLY A 232 -8.73 5.93 -5.03
N GLN A 233 -8.34 6.20 -3.78
CA GLN A 233 -7.98 7.56 -3.34
C GLN A 233 -6.70 8.07 -3.98
N ARG A 234 -5.74 7.18 -4.28
CA ARG A 234 -4.54 7.54 -5.05
C ARG A 234 -4.89 7.90 -6.49
N LEU A 235 -5.70 7.09 -7.18
CA LEU A 235 -6.16 7.41 -8.54
C LEU A 235 -6.88 8.77 -8.61
N ARG A 236 -7.70 9.06 -7.60
CA ARG A 236 -8.35 10.36 -7.44
C ARG A 236 -7.33 11.50 -7.33
N PHE A 237 -6.28 11.32 -6.55
CA PHE A 237 -5.21 12.31 -6.41
C PHE A 237 -4.42 12.51 -7.69
N ASP A 238 -4.08 11.43 -8.38
CA ASP A 238 -3.33 11.48 -9.64
C ASP A 238 -4.11 12.23 -10.73
N ASP A 239 -5.45 12.28 -10.64
CA ASP A 239 -6.35 13.09 -11.49
C ASP A 239 -6.53 14.55 -10.99
N GLY A 240 -5.78 14.97 -9.98
CA GLY A 240 -5.76 16.35 -9.47
C GLY A 240 -6.87 16.67 -8.45
N LEU A 241 -7.61 15.67 -7.97
CA LEU A 241 -8.57 15.84 -6.89
C LEU A 241 -7.91 15.64 -5.52
N GLU A 242 -8.57 16.12 -4.46
CA GLU A 242 -8.11 15.98 -3.09
C GLU A 242 -8.28 14.54 -2.54
N ILE A 243 -7.29 14.07 -1.77
CA ILE A 243 -7.42 12.87 -0.93
C ILE A 243 -8.24 13.26 0.30
N VAL A 244 -9.29 12.50 0.58
CA VAL A 244 -10.19 12.79 1.70
C VAL A 244 -10.19 11.61 2.66
N ALA A 245 -9.89 11.80 3.94
CA ALA A 245 -9.90 10.75 4.95
C ALA A 245 -11.32 10.24 5.28
N LEU A 246 -11.46 8.94 5.54
CA LEU A 246 -12.72 8.35 6.01
C LEU A 246 -13.09 8.96 7.37
N PRO A 247 -14.26 9.61 7.55
CA PRO A 247 -14.60 10.23 8.83
C PRO A 247 -14.65 9.22 9.97
N THR A 248 -14.13 9.58 11.15
CA THR A 248 -14.19 8.73 12.35
C THR A 248 -15.61 8.57 12.90
N SER A 249 -16.55 9.39 12.42
CA SER A 249 -17.97 9.31 12.76
C SER A 249 -18.71 8.19 12.02
N VAL A 250 -18.09 7.57 11.01
CA VAL A 250 -18.70 6.46 10.26
C VAL A 250 -18.92 5.28 11.18
N SER A 251 -20.11 4.68 11.10
CA SER A 251 -20.49 3.55 11.93
C SER A 251 -19.51 2.38 11.80
N GLY A 252 -19.03 1.88 12.94
CA GLY A 252 -18.09 0.76 12.97
C GLY A 252 -16.62 1.12 12.73
N TYR A 253 -16.26 2.41 12.63
CA TYR A 253 -14.87 2.85 12.45
C TYR A 253 -13.86 2.19 13.41
N ASP A 254 -14.22 2.05 14.69
CA ASP A 254 -13.33 1.47 15.71
C ASP A 254 -13.15 -0.05 15.57
N GLU A 255 -14.15 -0.73 15.02
CA GLU A 255 -14.17 -2.19 14.85
C GLU A 255 -13.90 -2.64 13.41
N ALA A 256 -13.61 -1.70 12.49
CA ALA A 256 -13.38 -1.99 11.08
C ALA A 256 -12.17 -2.94 10.89
N PRO A 257 -12.14 -3.75 9.82
CA PRO A 257 -10.99 -4.59 9.50
C PRO A 257 -9.68 -3.81 9.41
N LEU A 258 -8.56 -4.50 9.67
CA LEU A 258 -7.24 -3.89 9.51
C LEU A 258 -6.83 -3.89 8.04
N GLY A 259 -6.25 -2.79 7.58
CA GLY A 259 -5.56 -2.73 6.29
C GLY A 259 -4.17 -3.37 6.37
N ARG A 260 -3.51 -3.55 5.22
CA ARG A 260 -2.19 -4.18 5.17
C ARG A 260 -1.17 -3.52 6.08
N GLU A 261 -1.05 -2.19 6.00
CA GLU A 261 -0.07 -1.45 6.80
C GLU A 261 -0.35 -1.58 8.30
N GLU A 262 -1.61 -1.57 8.73
CA GLU A 262 -1.96 -1.76 10.13
C GLU A 262 -1.61 -3.18 10.62
N VAL A 263 -1.77 -4.21 9.79
CA VAL A 263 -1.32 -5.58 10.09
C VAL A 263 0.21 -5.65 10.23
N VAL A 264 0.95 -4.97 9.36
CA VAL A 264 2.41 -4.94 9.44
C VAL A 264 2.88 -4.20 10.70
N MET A 265 2.31 -3.02 10.99
CA MET A 265 2.60 -2.30 12.24
C MET A 265 2.26 -3.13 13.47
N TYR A 266 1.17 -3.90 13.42
CA TYR A 266 0.82 -4.82 14.50
C TYR A 266 1.89 -5.90 14.73
N PHE A 267 2.38 -6.51 13.64
CA PHE A 267 3.45 -7.49 13.71
C PHE A 267 4.74 -6.90 14.28
N ASP A 268 5.14 -5.72 13.80
CA ASP A 268 6.36 -5.03 14.23
C ASP A 268 6.29 -4.62 15.70
N LEU A 269 5.15 -4.12 16.15
CA LEU A 269 4.91 -3.85 17.57
C LEU A 269 5.09 -5.11 18.42
N CYS A 270 4.54 -6.25 18.01
CA CYS A 270 4.72 -7.49 18.74
C CYS A 270 6.21 -7.88 18.82
N ARG A 271 6.97 -7.71 17.74
CA ARG A 271 8.42 -8.00 17.71
C ARG A 271 9.20 -7.07 18.62
N GLU A 272 8.89 -5.77 18.60
CA GLU A 272 9.51 -4.79 19.49
C GLU A 272 9.25 -5.11 20.96
N LEU A 273 7.99 -5.41 21.33
CA LEU A 273 7.63 -5.75 22.70
C LEU A 273 8.31 -7.04 23.18
N ILE A 274 8.41 -8.04 22.31
CA ILE A 274 9.09 -9.30 22.66
C ILE A 274 10.59 -9.06 22.84
N ASP A 275 11.23 -8.34 21.92
CA ASP A 275 12.66 -8.03 22.00
C ASP A 275 13.00 -7.19 23.24
N SER A 276 12.23 -6.14 23.49
CA SER A 276 12.34 -5.31 24.70
C SER A 276 12.10 -6.13 25.97
N GLY A 277 11.16 -7.07 25.96
CA GLY A 277 10.93 -7.98 27.09
C GLY A 277 12.10 -8.93 27.35
N TRP A 278 12.80 -9.39 26.30
CA TRP A 278 14.03 -10.17 26.46
C TRP A 278 15.16 -9.36 27.10
N LYS A 279 15.40 -8.14 26.61
CA LYS A 279 16.38 -7.21 27.17
C LYS A 279 16.11 -6.99 28.66
N TRP A 280 14.85 -6.72 29.02
CA TRP A 280 14.43 -6.57 30.40
C TRP A 280 14.74 -7.83 31.25
N CYS A 281 14.45 -9.03 30.74
CA CYS A 281 14.73 -10.28 31.47
C CYS A 281 16.23 -10.50 31.73
N VAL A 282 17.09 -10.14 30.77
CA VAL A 282 18.55 -10.19 30.92
C VAL A 282 19.03 -9.19 31.97
N GLU A 283 18.57 -7.95 31.89
CA GLU A 283 18.95 -6.87 32.82
C GLU A 283 18.51 -7.16 34.26
N GLN A 284 17.32 -7.73 34.44
CA GLN A 284 16.81 -8.12 35.76
C GLN A 284 17.38 -9.46 36.27
N GLY A 285 18.17 -10.16 35.44
CA GLY A 285 18.77 -11.44 35.79
C GLY A 285 17.74 -12.52 36.12
N VAL A 286 16.62 -12.57 35.38
CA VAL A 286 15.48 -13.45 35.65
C VAL A 286 15.91 -14.92 35.76
N ALA A 287 16.76 -15.38 34.84
CA ALA A 287 17.26 -16.75 34.80
C ALA A 287 18.18 -17.12 35.99
N ALA A 288 18.84 -16.14 36.62
CA ALA A 288 19.76 -16.36 37.74
C ALA A 288 19.05 -16.39 39.11
N GLN A 289 17.85 -15.83 39.20
CA GLN A 289 17.13 -15.66 40.45
C GLN A 289 16.05 -16.73 40.63
N HIS A 290 16.45 -17.86 41.21
CA HIS A 290 15.50 -18.89 41.63
C HIS A 290 14.61 -18.40 42.79
N ILE A 291 13.32 -18.24 42.48
CA ILE A 291 12.19 -18.49 43.39
C ILE A 291 11.94 -17.39 44.43
N SER A 292 11.38 -16.26 44.00
CA SER A 292 10.23 -15.58 44.64
C SER A 292 9.81 -14.35 43.83
N GLY A 293 8.52 -14.04 43.76
CA GLY A 293 8.02 -12.77 43.18
C GLY A 293 7.54 -12.79 41.73
N ARG A 294 7.21 -13.95 41.13
CA ARG A 294 6.67 -14.01 39.75
C ARG A 294 5.49 -13.06 39.49
N PRO A 295 4.46 -12.96 40.36
CA PRO A 295 3.37 -11.99 40.15
C PRO A 295 3.85 -10.53 40.12
N TRP A 296 4.88 -10.19 40.90
CA TRP A 296 5.47 -8.86 40.89
C TRP A 296 6.27 -8.64 39.60
N ARG A 297 7.10 -9.59 39.16
CA ARG A 297 7.84 -9.49 37.89
C ARG A 297 6.92 -9.36 36.69
N GLU A 298 5.84 -10.13 36.65
CA GLU A 298 4.84 -10.03 35.59
C GLU A 298 4.20 -8.64 35.57
N HIS A 299 3.85 -8.09 36.74
CA HIS A 299 3.32 -6.72 36.84
C HIS A 299 4.33 -5.65 36.37
N GLU A 300 5.59 -5.73 36.80
CA GLU A 300 6.64 -4.80 36.39
C GLU A 300 6.95 -4.90 34.90
N LEU A 301 7.01 -6.12 34.34
CA LEU A 301 7.23 -6.33 32.92
C LEU A 301 6.05 -5.81 32.10
N VAL A 302 4.80 -6.00 32.54
CA VAL A 302 3.62 -5.42 31.88
C VAL A 302 3.71 -3.89 31.89
N ALA A 303 4.06 -3.27 33.01
CA ALA A 303 4.22 -1.82 33.09
C ALA A 303 5.33 -1.31 32.16
N PHE A 304 6.48 -2.01 32.12
CA PHE A 304 7.58 -1.71 31.21
C PHE A 304 7.18 -1.82 29.74
N LEU A 305 6.57 -2.93 29.33
CA LEU A 305 6.13 -3.15 27.95
C LEU A 305 5.02 -2.17 27.52
N THR A 306 4.18 -1.72 28.45
CA THR A 306 3.20 -0.65 28.17
C THR A 306 3.90 0.65 27.81
N ALA A 307 4.96 1.03 28.54
CA ALA A 307 5.75 2.22 28.22
C ALA A 307 6.49 2.07 26.87
N VAL A 308 7.05 0.89 26.58
CA VAL A 308 7.68 0.60 25.28
C VAL A 308 6.68 0.73 24.13
N GLN A 309 5.46 0.21 24.29
CA GLN A 309 4.41 0.36 23.28
C GLN A 309 4.09 1.84 23.02
N GLU A 310 3.89 2.64 24.08
CA GLU A 310 3.55 4.06 23.96
C GLU A 310 4.68 4.84 23.26
N GLU A 311 5.94 4.57 23.64
CA GLU A 311 7.12 5.17 23.00
C GLU A 311 7.22 4.76 21.53
N TRP A 312 7.07 3.47 21.22
CA TRP A 312 7.15 2.96 19.85
C TRP A 312 6.05 3.55 18.96
N LEU A 313 4.80 3.60 19.42
CA LEU A 313 3.69 4.14 18.64
C LEU A 313 3.85 5.62 18.30
N THR A 314 4.49 6.39 19.19
CA THR A 314 4.61 7.85 19.06
C THR A 314 5.92 8.30 18.44
N SER A 315 6.96 7.46 18.48
CA SER A 315 8.27 7.79 17.91
C SER A 315 8.28 7.63 16.39
N PRO A 316 8.71 8.63 15.61
CA PRO A 316 8.87 8.49 14.17
C PRO A 316 9.98 7.48 13.86
N PHE A 317 9.82 6.71 12.79
CA PHE A 317 10.93 5.95 12.21
C PHE A 317 12.00 6.88 11.64
N GLU A 318 13.20 6.34 11.38
CA GLU A 318 14.29 7.12 10.79
C GLU A 318 13.84 7.77 9.47
N GLY A 319 13.65 9.09 9.48
CA GLY A 319 13.25 9.87 8.31
C GLY A 319 11.78 9.74 7.91
N GLY A 320 10.92 9.07 8.70
CA GLY A 320 9.52 8.78 8.34
C GLY A 320 8.50 9.14 9.43
N SER A 321 7.26 8.70 9.21
CA SER A 321 6.15 8.88 10.15
C SER A 321 6.21 7.94 11.35
N SER A 322 5.46 8.27 12.42
CA SER A 322 5.26 7.37 13.56
C SER A 322 4.33 6.21 13.20
N PRO A 323 4.45 5.04 13.84
CA PRO A 323 3.52 3.92 13.65
C PRO A 323 2.06 4.31 13.89
N GLN A 324 1.79 5.19 14.86
CA GLN A 324 0.44 5.69 15.11
C GLN A 324 -0.15 6.42 13.90
N PHE A 325 0.63 7.26 13.22
CA PHE A 325 0.19 7.93 12.00
C PHE A 325 -0.07 6.93 10.87
N ILE A 326 0.80 5.94 10.70
CA ILE A 326 0.65 4.88 9.68
C ILE A 326 -0.65 4.09 9.91
N ILE A 327 -0.89 3.68 11.17
CA ILE A 327 -2.13 3.01 11.59
C ILE A 327 -3.35 3.89 11.30
N GLU A 328 -3.31 5.18 11.66
CA GLU A 328 -4.43 6.09 11.41
C GLU A 328 -4.69 6.27 9.90
N CYS A 329 -3.67 6.43 9.06
CA CYS A 329 -3.84 6.47 7.60
C CYS A 329 -4.50 5.18 7.06
N SER A 330 -4.09 4.02 7.55
CA SER A 330 -4.70 2.73 7.20
C SER A 330 -6.18 2.68 7.60
N ARG A 331 -6.52 3.09 8.84
CA ARG A 331 -7.91 3.16 9.34
C ARG A 331 -8.76 4.17 8.59
N ARG A 332 -8.17 5.29 8.20
CA ARG A 332 -8.78 6.36 7.40
C ARG A 332 -8.83 6.04 5.91
N ARG A 333 -8.29 4.90 5.49
CA ARG A 333 -8.29 4.37 4.12
C ARG A 333 -7.75 5.39 3.12
N VAL A 334 -6.57 5.94 3.42
CA VAL A 334 -5.88 6.93 2.60
C VAL A 334 -4.42 6.51 2.40
N PRO A 335 -3.84 6.79 1.22
CA PRO A 335 -2.43 6.50 0.99
C PRO A 335 -1.56 7.54 1.69
N ARG A 336 -0.34 7.16 2.04
CA ARG A 336 0.66 8.06 2.65
C ARG A 336 1.58 8.58 1.55
N GLY A 337 1.59 9.88 1.33
CA GLY A 337 2.45 10.51 0.33
C GLY A 337 3.21 11.69 0.92
N ALA A 338 4.50 11.78 0.63
CA ALA A 338 5.37 12.81 1.19
C ALA A 338 4.84 14.22 0.88
N GLY A 339 4.52 14.99 1.92
CA GLY A 339 3.99 16.35 1.80
C GLY A 339 2.54 16.45 1.28
N VAL A 340 1.87 15.33 1.01
CA VAL A 340 0.49 15.31 0.51
C VAL A 340 -0.47 15.71 1.63
N ALA A 341 -1.33 16.69 1.33
CA ALA A 341 -2.40 17.08 2.25
C ALA A 341 -3.56 16.08 2.15
N ILE A 342 -4.02 15.58 3.30
CA ILE A 342 -5.18 14.71 3.40
C ILE A 342 -6.31 15.49 4.08
N ALA A 343 -7.40 15.73 3.35
CA ALA A 343 -8.55 16.42 3.92
C ALA A 343 -9.16 15.58 5.06
N GLY A 344 -9.35 16.21 6.23
CA GLY A 344 -9.82 15.52 7.45
C GLY A 344 -8.72 14.96 8.36
N MET A 345 -7.44 15.17 8.02
CA MET A 345 -6.27 14.89 8.87
C MET A 345 -5.37 16.12 9.00
N THR A 346 -4.77 16.31 10.17
CA THR A 346 -3.87 17.44 10.45
C THR A 346 -2.39 17.10 10.20
N GLU A 347 -2.02 15.86 10.50
CA GLU A 347 -0.68 15.33 10.28
C GLU A 347 -0.47 14.97 8.81
N ARG A 348 0.79 14.91 8.38
CA ARG A 348 1.19 14.58 7.00
C ARG A 348 2.39 13.67 7.06
N GLU A 349 2.52 12.83 6.04
CA GLU A 349 3.73 12.03 5.85
C GLU A 349 4.93 12.97 5.69
N ALA A 350 5.87 12.85 6.60
CA ALA A 350 7.07 13.67 6.70
C ALA A 350 8.30 12.91 6.19
N GLU A 351 8.15 12.16 5.11
CA GLU A 351 9.29 11.48 4.50
C GLU A 351 10.08 12.47 3.64
N SER A 352 11.30 12.77 4.06
CA SER A 352 12.32 13.32 3.17
C SER A 352 13.10 12.14 2.63
N HIS A 353 13.08 11.90 1.31
CA HIS A 353 13.94 10.88 0.72
C HIS A 353 15.38 11.12 1.19
N VAL A 354 15.90 10.19 2.00
CA VAL A 354 17.29 10.20 2.40
C VAL A 354 18.08 9.64 1.22
N ILE A 355 19.07 10.40 0.75
CA ILE A 355 19.96 9.91 -0.30
C ILE A 355 20.81 8.80 0.31
N ASP A 356 20.35 7.56 0.16
CA ASP A 356 20.97 6.36 0.75
C ASP A 356 22.28 6.00 0.05
N CYS A 357 22.40 6.33 -1.24
CA CYS A 357 23.62 6.16 -2.01
C CYS A 357 23.83 7.32 -2.98
N ASP A 358 25.09 7.64 -3.31
CA ASP A 358 25.48 8.71 -4.24
C ASP A 358 25.16 8.34 -5.71
N CYS A 359 23.96 7.80 -5.99
CA CYS A 359 23.52 7.43 -7.33
C CYS A 359 22.56 8.47 -7.95
N PRO A 360 22.53 8.61 -9.29
CA PRO A 360 21.68 9.57 -9.99
C PRO A 360 20.19 9.43 -9.66
N LEU A 361 19.71 8.20 -9.43
CA LEU A 361 18.30 7.95 -9.12
C LEU A 361 17.91 8.48 -7.74
N CYS A 362 18.73 8.29 -6.70
CA CYS A 362 18.49 8.86 -5.37
C CYS A 362 18.49 10.40 -5.42
N HIS A 363 19.40 11.00 -6.20
CA HIS A 363 19.40 12.44 -6.41
C HIS A 363 18.14 12.91 -7.15
N MET A 364 17.70 12.21 -8.20
CA MET A 364 16.44 12.54 -8.89
C MET A 364 15.21 12.41 -7.99
N MET A 365 15.21 11.43 -7.09
CA MET A 365 14.14 11.24 -6.12
C MET A 365 14.13 12.35 -5.08
N ALA A 366 15.30 12.73 -4.55
CA ALA A 366 15.45 13.88 -3.65
C ALA A 366 15.04 15.21 -4.32
N ASP A 367 15.31 15.38 -5.60
CA ASP A 367 14.94 16.56 -6.38
C ASP A 367 13.44 16.60 -6.76
N GLY A 368 12.66 15.56 -6.40
CA GLY A 368 11.21 15.51 -6.66
C GLY A 368 10.83 15.17 -8.10
N MET A 369 11.76 14.67 -8.93
CA MET A 369 11.51 14.34 -10.35
C MET A 369 10.50 13.22 -10.56
N PHE A 370 10.34 12.34 -9.57
CA PHE A 370 9.36 11.26 -9.61
C PHE A 370 7.93 11.74 -9.31
N GLY A 371 7.74 13.05 -9.08
CA GLY A 371 6.49 13.62 -8.64
C GLY A 371 6.17 13.22 -7.21
N THR A 372 4.88 13.20 -6.89
CA THR A 372 4.41 12.76 -5.57
C THR A 372 4.57 11.25 -5.46
N ALA A 373 5.46 10.82 -4.56
CA ALA A 373 5.60 9.41 -4.22
C ALA A 373 4.64 9.05 -3.08
N PHE A 374 4.04 7.86 -3.19
CA PHE A 374 3.27 7.24 -2.12
C PHE A 374 4.06 6.08 -1.53
N VAL A 375 4.11 6.04 -0.21
CA VAL A 375 4.77 5.02 0.59
C VAL A 375 3.76 3.93 0.89
N GLY A 376 4.18 2.68 0.71
CA GLY A 376 3.39 1.50 1.06
C GLY A 376 4.27 0.46 1.72
N ILE A 377 3.79 -0.13 2.81
CA ILE A 377 4.47 -1.25 3.47
C ILE A 377 3.85 -2.56 2.97
N ASP A 378 4.65 -3.37 2.28
CA ASP A 378 4.17 -4.59 1.63
C ASP A 378 4.08 -5.79 2.57
N GLY A 379 4.83 -5.76 3.67
CA GLY A 379 4.92 -6.82 4.67
C GLY A 379 5.87 -7.96 4.31
N HIS A 380 6.81 -7.77 3.37
CA HIS A 380 7.73 -8.84 2.96
C HIS A 380 8.49 -9.48 4.13
N HIS A 381 8.87 -8.69 5.15
CA HIS A 381 9.62 -9.20 6.29
C HIS A 381 8.82 -10.15 7.20
N LEU A 382 7.49 -10.15 7.11
CA LEU A 382 6.63 -11.11 7.83
C LEU A 382 6.85 -12.55 7.33
N GLU A 383 7.25 -12.70 6.06
CA GLU A 383 7.43 -14.01 5.40
C GLU A 383 8.83 -14.61 5.65
N LEU A 384 9.76 -13.86 6.25
CA LEU A 384 11.15 -14.31 6.48
C LEU A 384 11.26 -15.49 7.45
N ASP A 385 10.26 -15.67 8.31
CA ASP A 385 10.22 -16.75 9.29
C ASP A 385 9.63 -18.06 8.74
N ASP A 386 9.15 -18.08 7.49
CA ASP A 386 8.53 -19.24 6.82
C ASP A 386 7.44 -19.93 7.67
N GLU A 387 6.58 -19.12 8.31
CA GLU A 387 5.53 -19.62 9.19
C GLU A 387 4.18 -18.94 8.92
N PHE A 388 3.15 -19.77 8.65
CA PHE A 388 1.78 -19.31 8.38
C PHE A 388 1.23 -18.32 9.40
N ALA A 389 1.66 -18.41 10.66
CA ALA A 389 1.21 -17.50 11.71
C ALA A 389 1.49 -16.03 11.40
N PHE A 390 2.55 -15.75 10.64
CA PHE A 390 2.99 -14.40 10.29
C PHE A 390 2.59 -13.99 8.88
N SER A 391 2.23 -14.95 8.03
CA SER A 391 1.90 -14.65 6.64
C SER A 391 0.68 -13.76 6.48
N LEU A 392 0.69 -12.94 5.42
CA LEU A 392 -0.46 -12.11 5.02
C LEU A 392 -1.63 -12.90 4.41
N CYS A 393 -1.45 -14.16 4.03
CA CYS A 393 -2.54 -14.99 3.51
C CYS A 393 -3.67 -15.16 4.55
N GLU A 394 -4.95 -15.10 4.16
CA GLU A 394 -6.04 -15.28 5.13
C GLU A 394 -6.10 -16.72 5.62
N THR A 395 -5.91 -17.67 4.70
CA THR A 395 -6.04 -19.11 4.96
C THR A 395 -4.73 -19.86 4.83
N ARG A 396 -4.65 -21.01 5.50
CA ARG A 396 -3.47 -21.89 5.44
C ARG A 396 -3.32 -22.48 4.05
N GLU A 397 -4.44 -22.78 3.39
CA GLU A 397 -4.48 -23.34 2.06
C GLU A 397 -3.89 -22.37 1.02
N GLU A 398 -4.20 -21.07 1.12
CA GLU A 398 -3.61 -20.01 0.30
C GLU A 398 -2.10 -19.93 0.52
N TRP A 399 -1.64 -19.86 1.78
CA TRP A 399 -0.22 -19.82 2.10
C TRP A 399 0.54 -21.04 1.56
N GLU A 400 0.01 -22.24 1.79
CA GLU A 400 0.64 -23.47 1.27
C GLU A 400 0.67 -23.50 -0.27
N GLN A 401 -0.28 -22.84 -0.94
CA GLN A 401 -0.28 -22.69 -2.40
C GLN A 401 0.80 -21.71 -2.86
N GLU A 402 0.91 -20.55 -2.21
CA GLU A 402 1.97 -19.58 -2.52
C GLU A 402 3.37 -20.18 -2.31
N GLN A 403 3.58 -20.93 -1.22
CA GLN A 403 4.86 -21.63 -0.99
C GLN A 403 5.18 -22.65 -2.09
N ARG A 404 4.17 -23.37 -2.62
CA ARG A 404 4.36 -24.27 -3.76
C ARG A 404 4.72 -23.53 -5.04
N GLU A 405 4.06 -22.41 -5.32
CA GLU A 405 4.32 -21.59 -6.51
C GLU A 405 5.71 -20.96 -6.46
N PHE A 406 6.11 -20.43 -5.30
CA PHE A 406 7.44 -19.88 -5.09
C PHE A 406 8.53 -20.95 -5.28
N ALA A 407 8.35 -22.14 -4.70
CA ALA A 407 9.27 -23.26 -4.88
C ALA A 407 9.40 -23.70 -6.36
N GLN A 408 8.29 -23.69 -7.11
CA GLN A 408 8.30 -23.99 -8.54
C GLN A 408 9.03 -22.90 -9.34
N MET A 409 8.76 -21.64 -9.07
CA MET A 409 9.41 -20.50 -9.72
C MET A 409 10.93 -20.50 -9.45
N SER A 410 11.34 -20.73 -8.21
CA SER A 410 12.76 -20.84 -7.82
C SER A 410 13.45 -22.00 -8.55
N ALA A 411 12.84 -23.19 -8.58
CA ALA A 411 13.40 -24.33 -9.31
C ALA A 411 13.52 -24.07 -10.82
N ASP A 412 12.56 -23.35 -11.41
CA ASP A 412 12.58 -22.97 -12.82
C ASP A 412 13.67 -21.92 -13.13
N ILE A 413 13.89 -20.96 -12.23
CA ILE A 413 14.98 -19.97 -12.33
C ILE A 413 16.32 -20.68 -12.25
N ASP A 414 16.52 -21.56 -11.27
CA ASP A 414 17.76 -22.31 -11.09
C ASP A 414 18.05 -23.18 -12.32
N ARG A 415 17.03 -23.85 -12.87
CA ARG A 415 17.14 -24.62 -14.12
C ARG A 415 17.60 -23.73 -15.28
N LYS A 416 16.96 -22.58 -15.49
CA LYS A 416 17.32 -21.65 -16.58
C LYS A 416 18.73 -21.08 -16.41
N GLN A 417 19.13 -20.75 -15.18
CA GLN A 417 20.48 -20.29 -14.88
C GLN A 417 21.52 -21.38 -15.18
N ALA A 418 21.26 -22.62 -14.76
CA ALA A 418 22.11 -23.77 -15.06
C ALA A 418 22.21 -24.05 -16.58
N GLU A 419 21.11 -23.93 -17.32
CA GLU A 419 21.09 -24.06 -18.79
C GLU A 419 21.93 -22.97 -19.47
N ARG A 420 21.81 -21.70 -19.06
CA ARG A 420 22.63 -20.59 -19.58
C ARG A 420 24.11 -20.79 -19.30
N ALA A 421 24.45 -21.17 -18.06
CA ALA A 421 25.82 -21.48 -17.68
C ALA A 421 26.39 -22.65 -18.51
N ALA A 422 25.59 -23.68 -18.76
CA ALA A 422 25.99 -24.83 -19.58
C ALA A 422 26.22 -24.49 -21.07
N ARG A 423 25.54 -23.46 -21.60
CA ARG A 423 25.72 -22.99 -22.98
C ARG A 423 26.93 -22.06 -23.16
N GLY A 424 27.60 -21.66 -22.08
CA GLY A 424 28.69 -20.69 -22.14
C GLY A 424 28.23 -19.28 -22.54
N GLU A 425 26.94 -18.97 -22.40
CA GLU A 425 26.34 -17.64 -22.62
C GLU A 425 26.72 -16.64 -21.49
N THR A 426 27.91 -16.80 -20.93
CA THR A 426 28.48 -15.95 -19.87
C THR A 426 29.42 -14.87 -20.40
N GLU A 427 29.86 -14.95 -21.66
CA GLU A 427 30.67 -13.89 -22.28
C GLU A 427 29.76 -12.90 -23.04
N PRO A 428 29.72 -11.62 -22.65
CA PRO A 428 28.95 -10.61 -23.36
C PRO A 428 29.52 -10.39 -24.78
N ASP A 429 28.64 -10.25 -25.78
CA ASP A 429 29.03 -9.90 -27.14
C ASP A 429 29.79 -8.54 -27.12
N PRO A 430 31.06 -8.49 -27.56
CA PRO A 430 31.88 -7.28 -27.50
C PRO A 430 31.39 -6.14 -28.39
N PHE A 431 30.42 -6.38 -29.29
CA PHE A 431 29.81 -5.37 -30.16
C PHE A 431 28.36 -5.07 -29.81
N ALA A 432 27.75 -5.81 -28.91
CA ALA A 432 26.42 -5.49 -28.42
C ALA A 432 26.51 -4.29 -27.47
N SER A 433 25.48 -3.43 -27.48
CA SER A 433 25.36 -2.39 -26.45
C SER A 433 25.56 -3.03 -25.08
N ALA A 434 26.29 -2.34 -24.19
CA ALA A 434 26.43 -2.79 -22.80
C ALA A 434 25.05 -2.95 -22.11
N TRP A 435 24.01 -2.36 -22.71
CA TRP A 435 22.62 -2.38 -22.29
C TRP A 435 21.65 -3.04 -23.28
N SER A 436 22.16 -3.86 -24.21
CA SER A 436 21.37 -4.62 -25.22
C SER A 436 20.45 -5.74 -24.64
N GLY A 437 20.11 -5.67 -23.36
CA GLY A 437 19.20 -6.59 -22.67
C GLY A 437 17.74 -6.15 -22.74
N PRO A 438 16.91 -6.47 -21.72
CA PRO A 438 15.47 -6.15 -21.71
C PRO A 438 15.12 -4.65 -21.65
N ASN A 439 16.12 -3.76 -21.69
CA ASN A 439 15.91 -2.31 -21.73
C ASN A 439 15.55 -1.92 -23.17
N SER A 440 14.26 -1.81 -23.46
CA SER A 440 13.79 -1.27 -24.72
C SER A 440 14.31 0.16 -24.92
N ASP A 441 14.69 0.51 -26.14
CA ASP A 441 14.92 1.91 -26.52
C ASP A 441 13.60 2.70 -26.68
N GLU A 442 12.46 2.05 -26.42
CA GLU A 442 11.16 2.70 -26.33
C GLU A 442 11.12 3.70 -25.16
N PRO A 443 10.52 4.90 -25.35
CA PRO A 443 10.35 5.86 -24.28
C PRO A 443 9.62 5.23 -23.09
N LEU A 444 10.13 5.46 -21.88
CA LEU A 444 9.41 5.03 -20.67
C LEU A 444 8.15 5.90 -20.52
N PRO A 445 6.99 5.32 -20.15
CA PRO A 445 5.81 6.10 -19.80
C PRO A 445 6.14 7.14 -18.72
N GLY A 446 5.78 8.40 -18.93
CA GLY A 446 6.10 9.49 -18.00
C GLY A 446 7.53 10.04 -18.10
N ASP A 447 8.36 9.54 -19.04
CA ASP A 447 9.72 10.03 -19.28
C ASP A 447 9.89 10.60 -20.71
N PRO A 448 9.14 11.64 -21.09
CA PRO A 448 9.16 12.17 -22.46
C PRO A 448 10.53 12.73 -22.88
N GLN A 449 11.34 13.14 -21.90
CA GLN A 449 12.71 13.63 -22.11
C GLN A 449 13.75 12.51 -21.96
N GLY A 450 13.31 11.32 -21.55
CA GLY A 450 14.11 10.12 -21.37
C GLY A 450 15.11 10.17 -20.19
N HIS A 451 15.02 11.18 -19.33
CA HIS A 451 15.98 11.43 -18.26
C HIS A 451 16.04 10.25 -17.28
N PHE A 452 14.93 9.56 -17.02
CA PHE A 452 14.94 8.34 -16.20
C PHE A 452 15.74 7.23 -16.87
N GLN A 453 15.55 7.01 -18.17
CA GLN A 453 16.33 6.02 -18.90
C GLN A 453 17.83 6.27 -18.75
N LEU A 454 18.31 7.52 -18.93
CA LEU A 454 19.73 7.86 -18.75
C LEU A 454 20.20 7.68 -17.30
N ALA A 455 19.35 7.98 -16.32
CA ALA A 455 19.68 7.82 -14.90
C ALA A 455 19.90 6.35 -14.51
N PHE A 456 19.13 5.41 -15.07
CA PHE A 456 19.37 3.97 -14.89
C PHE A 456 20.74 3.56 -15.42
N LEU A 457 21.10 3.99 -16.63
CA LEU A 457 22.40 3.68 -17.23
C LEU A 457 23.56 4.29 -16.44
N LEU A 458 23.39 5.54 -15.99
CA LEU A 458 24.38 6.24 -15.19
C LEU A 458 24.52 5.63 -13.78
N THR A 459 23.45 5.07 -13.21
CA THR A 459 23.50 4.34 -11.94
C THR A 459 24.36 3.08 -12.05
N GLU A 460 24.31 2.36 -13.16
CA GLU A 460 25.23 1.23 -13.40
C GLU A 460 26.70 1.70 -13.47
N VAL A 461 26.97 2.82 -14.15
CA VAL A 461 28.31 3.43 -14.19
C VAL A 461 28.80 3.78 -12.78
N VAL A 462 27.94 4.38 -11.95
CA VAL A 462 28.25 4.68 -10.54
C VAL A 462 28.51 3.41 -9.74
N GLY A 463 27.73 2.35 -9.92
CA GLY A 463 27.96 1.06 -9.26
C GLY A 463 29.33 0.47 -9.59
N ILE A 464 29.78 0.56 -10.85
CA ILE A 464 31.11 0.12 -11.26
C ILE A 464 32.21 0.99 -10.62
N LEU A 465 32.04 2.31 -10.63
CA LEU A 465 32.97 3.24 -9.99
C LEU A 465 33.12 2.96 -8.48
N GLN A 466 32.00 2.70 -7.79
CA GLN A 466 32.01 2.34 -6.37
C GLN A 466 32.73 1.01 -6.13
N ALA A 467 32.47 -0.01 -6.95
CA ALA A 467 33.16 -1.30 -6.88
C ALA A 467 34.68 -1.17 -7.14
N ALA A 468 35.08 -0.22 -7.99
CA ALA A 468 36.47 0.11 -8.25
C ALA A 468 37.12 1.01 -7.18
N GLY A 469 36.36 1.44 -6.15
CA GLY A 469 36.85 2.30 -5.08
C GLY A 469 37.11 3.75 -5.51
N ALA A 470 36.34 4.25 -6.48
CA ALA A 470 36.44 5.63 -6.95
C ALA A 470 36.24 6.65 -5.82
N ALA A 471 36.88 7.82 -5.95
CA ALA A 471 36.75 8.87 -4.96
C ALA A 471 35.32 9.42 -4.93
N ARG A 472 34.78 9.69 -3.74
CA ARG A 472 33.42 10.25 -3.58
C ARG A 472 33.21 11.55 -4.37
N ALA A 473 34.26 12.38 -4.48
CA ALA A 473 34.23 13.61 -5.26
C ALA A 473 33.97 13.36 -6.75
N ASP A 474 34.47 12.25 -7.32
CA ASP A 474 34.24 11.88 -8.71
C ASP A 474 32.76 11.54 -8.96
N LEU A 475 32.14 10.83 -8.02
CA LEU A 475 30.72 10.47 -8.07
C LEU A 475 29.83 11.71 -7.93
N GLN A 476 30.19 12.61 -7.00
CA GLN A 476 29.48 13.85 -6.79
C GLN A 476 29.54 14.75 -8.03
N GLU A 477 30.71 14.97 -8.61
CA GLU A 477 30.88 15.78 -9.82
C GLU A 477 30.09 15.18 -11.01
N LEU A 478 30.08 13.85 -11.15
CA LEU A 478 29.28 13.18 -12.17
C LEU A 478 27.77 13.42 -11.98
N ASN A 479 27.27 13.29 -10.76
CA ASN A 479 25.87 13.55 -10.43
C ASN A 479 25.50 15.03 -10.62
N GLU A 480 26.41 15.96 -10.27
CA GLU A 480 26.24 17.40 -10.51
C GLU A 480 26.14 17.72 -12.00
N CYS A 481 27.03 17.16 -12.83
CA CYS A 481 26.96 17.31 -14.29
C CYS A 481 25.66 16.74 -14.87
N PHE A 482 25.21 15.58 -14.38
CA PHE A 482 23.95 14.99 -14.83
C PHE A 482 22.73 15.79 -14.39
N SER A 483 22.73 16.30 -13.15
CA SER A 483 21.67 17.18 -12.65
C SER A 483 21.59 18.49 -13.45
N ALA A 484 22.74 19.07 -13.79
CA ALA A 484 22.82 20.24 -14.65
C ALA A 484 22.27 19.96 -16.06
N TYR A 485 22.66 18.84 -16.69
CA TYR A 485 22.11 18.40 -17.97
C TYR A 485 20.59 18.25 -17.94
N ARG A 486 20.07 17.62 -16.88
CA ARG A 486 18.62 17.39 -16.72
C ARG A 486 17.82 18.68 -16.48
N SER A 487 18.40 19.65 -15.78
CA SER A 487 17.69 20.85 -15.33
C SER A 487 17.91 22.07 -16.22
N CYS A 488 18.80 21.99 -17.21
CA CYS A 488 19.11 23.11 -18.10
C CYS A 488 17.99 23.40 -19.10
N GLU A 489 17.95 24.64 -19.59
CA GLU A 489 16.99 25.01 -20.63
C GLU A 489 17.37 24.37 -21.98
N ARG A 490 16.40 24.24 -22.89
CA ARG A 490 16.63 23.61 -24.22
C ARG A 490 17.77 24.24 -25.01
N ALA A 491 17.98 25.55 -24.87
CA ALA A 491 19.09 26.27 -25.51
C ALA A 491 20.47 25.92 -24.92
N GLU A 492 20.50 25.42 -23.68
CA GLU A 492 21.71 25.08 -22.93
C GLU A 492 22.05 23.59 -23.01
N LEU A 493 21.10 22.74 -23.46
CA LEU A 493 21.27 21.29 -23.61
C LEU A 493 22.58 20.87 -24.30
N PRO A 494 23.02 21.49 -25.41
CA PRO A 494 24.29 21.12 -26.03
C PRO A 494 25.50 21.38 -25.11
N ALA A 495 25.48 22.49 -24.36
CA ALA A 495 26.57 22.86 -23.47
C ALA A 495 26.62 21.96 -22.23
N CYS A 496 25.47 21.71 -21.58
CA CYS A 496 25.40 20.83 -20.43
C CYS A 496 25.66 19.36 -20.80
N GLY A 497 25.18 18.91 -21.97
CA GLY A 497 25.47 17.58 -22.49
C GLY A 497 26.96 17.37 -22.76
N GLN A 498 27.64 18.38 -23.32
CA GLN A 498 29.09 18.33 -23.50
C GLN A 498 29.85 18.27 -22.17
N GLN A 499 29.40 18.98 -21.13
CA GLN A 499 30.02 18.91 -19.80
C GLN A 499 29.90 17.52 -19.20
N LEU A 500 28.71 16.91 -19.26
CA LEU A 500 28.50 15.54 -18.81
C LEU A 500 29.36 14.54 -19.60
N ALA A 501 29.43 14.69 -20.92
CA ALA A 501 30.26 13.86 -21.78
C ALA A 501 31.75 13.93 -21.41
N VAL A 502 32.28 15.13 -21.16
CA VAL A 502 33.69 15.34 -20.74
C VAL A 502 33.97 14.68 -19.40
N GLN A 503 33.03 14.74 -18.46
CA GLN A 503 33.20 14.08 -17.16
C GLN A 503 33.20 12.55 -17.30
N LEU A 504 32.29 12.00 -18.10
CA LEU A 504 32.23 10.57 -18.40
C LEU A 504 33.53 10.09 -19.07
N GLU A 505 34.08 10.84 -20.03
CA GLU A 505 35.38 10.55 -20.66
C GLU A 505 36.54 10.56 -19.67
N THR A 506 36.57 11.56 -18.79
CA THR A 506 37.59 11.69 -17.74
C THR A 506 37.55 10.48 -16.79
N LEU A 507 36.37 9.99 -16.47
CA LEU A 507 36.19 8.75 -15.70
C LEU A 507 36.64 7.52 -16.49
N ALA A 508 36.22 7.35 -17.74
CA ALA A 508 36.60 6.21 -18.57
C ALA A 508 38.11 6.09 -18.82
N GLN A 509 38.84 7.21 -18.86
CA GLN A 509 40.31 7.22 -18.95
C GLN A 509 40.98 6.65 -17.70
N ARG A 510 40.36 6.81 -16.53
CA ARG A 510 40.88 6.33 -15.24
C ARG A 510 40.39 4.91 -14.92
N TYR A 511 39.21 4.54 -15.40
CA TYR A 511 38.54 3.26 -15.15
C TYR A 511 38.21 2.58 -16.50
N PRO A 512 39.12 1.78 -17.07
CA PRO A 512 38.99 1.21 -18.42
C PRO A 512 37.73 0.35 -18.63
N GLU A 513 37.21 -0.27 -17.58
CA GLU A 513 35.95 -1.04 -17.58
C GLU A 513 34.72 -0.21 -17.97
N LEU A 514 34.80 1.13 -17.89
CA LEU A 514 33.71 2.04 -18.25
C LEU A 514 33.68 2.41 -19.73
N VAL A 515 34.78 2.22 -20.49
CA VAL A 515 34.94 2.77 -21.85
C VAL A 515 33.76 2.43 -22.76
N SER A 516 33.34 1.16 -22.79
CA SER A 516 32.21 0.73 -23.64
C SER A 516 30.88 1.33 -23.22
N ARG A 517 30.64 1.48 -21.91
CA ARG A 517 29.39 2.03 -21.35
C ARG A 517 29.31 3.53 -21.55
N VAL A 518 30.41 4.23 -21.26
CA VAL A 518 30.51 5.68 -21.45
C VAL A 518 30.27 6.03 -22.92
N ALA A 519 30.87 5.32 -23.86
CA ALA A 519 30.67 5.58 -25.29
C ALA A 519 29.19 5.42 -25.71
N ASP A 520 28.51 4.38 -25.24
CA ASP A 520 27.09 4.15 -25.54
C ASP A 520 26.19 5.21 -24.86
N LEU A 521 26.47 5.58 -23.60
CA LEU A 521 25.74 6.62 -22.89
C LEU A 521 25.89 8.00 -23.55
N GLN A 522 27.11 8.34 -23.98
CA GLN A 522 27.38 9.55 -24.76
C GLN A 522 26.63 9.56 -26.08
N SER A 523 26.61 8.43 -26.81
CA SER A 523 25.84 8.32 -28.05
C SER A 523 24.35 8.58 -27.83
N ARG A 524 23.78 8.12 -26.71
CA ARG A 524 22.37 8.37 -26.35
C ARG A 524 22.12 9.83 -25.96
N ILE A 525 23.05 10.46 -25.25
CA ILE A 525 22.99 11.90 -24.94
C ILE A 525 23.02 12.74 -26.22
N ASP A 526 23.95 12.43 -27.13
CA ASP A 526 24.10 13.12 -28.42
C ASP A 526 22.87 12.98 -29.30
N GLU A 527 22.30 11.78 -29.38
CA GLU A 527 21.08 11.54 -30.16
C GLU A 527 19.94 12.41 -29.66
N ARG A 528 19.77 12.56 -28.35
CA ARG A 528 18.73 13.42 -27.79
C ARG A 528 18.97 14.89 -28.01
N ILE A 529 20.22 15.34 -27.92
CA ILE A 529 20.57 16.72 -28.27
C ILE A 529 20.21 17.01 -29.73
N ARG A 530 20.42 16.04 -30.64
CA ARG A 530 19.99 16.12 -32.04
C ARG A 530 18.47 16.14 -32.20
N SER A 531 17.75 15.20 -31.59
CA SER A 531 16.29 15.15 -31.67
C SER A 531 15.63 16.41 -31.10
N ALA A 532 16.19 16.98 -30.04
CA ALA A 532 15.75 18.25 -29.48
C ALA A 532 16.10 19.47 -30.36
N ALA A 533 16.93 19.35 -31.38
CA ALA A 533 17.16 20.40 -32.36
C ALA A 533 16.13 20.33 -33.51
N ASP A 534 15.77 19.12 -33.95
CA ASP A 534 14.89 18.89 -35.11
C ASP A 534 13.42 19.30 -34.87
N ASP A 535 12.92 19.23 -33.63
CA ASP A 535 11.55 19.67 -33.27
C ASP A 535 11.30 21.19 -33.46
N ASN A 536 12.33 22.00 -33.76
CA ASN A 536 12.17 23.43 -34.08
C ASN A 536 11.88 23.70 -35.58
N ASP A 537 12.03 22.71 -36.46
CA ASP A 537 11.89 22.89 -37.91
C ASP A 537 10.49 22.56 -38.46
N LEU A 538 9.55 22.17 -37.60
CA LEU A 538 8.14 22.01 -37.97
C LEU A 538 7.36 23.29 -37.64
N PRO A 539 6.89 24.06 -38.64
CA PRO A 539 6.02 25.20 -38.39
C PRO A 539 4.65 24.70 -37.93
N PHE A 540 4.24 25.10 -36.72
CA PHE A 540 2.84 25.06 -36.29
C PHE A 540 1.98 26.07 -37.08
#